data_AF-A0A0G3ESG7-F1
#
_entry.id   AF-A0A0G3ESG7-F1
#
_cell.length_a   1.000
_cell.length_b   1.000
_cell.length_c   1.000
_cell.angle_alpha   90.00
_cell.angle_beta   90.00
_cell.angle_gamma   90.00
#
_symmetry.space_group_name_H-M   'P 1'
#
loop_
_entity.id
_entity.type
_entity.pdbx_description
1 polymer ?
#
loop_
_entity_poly.entity_id
_entity_poly.type
_entity_poly.pdbx_seq_one_letter_code
_entity_poly.pdbx_strand_id
1 'polypeptide(L)'
;MKKQISYIAPVQTSKALVLIYLTFSVPIVLIALLAAFIRYGELPGFAVFSALLLNAVIGFALLWIACHAYNWVAARFGGIEIVLTDIAEEGR
;
A
#
# COMPACT_ATOMS: atom_id res chain seq x y z
N MET A 1 -4.56 27.87 -4.49
CA MET A 1 -4.23 27.64 -5.92
C MET A 1 -4.56 26.18 -6.26
N LYS A 2 -5.12 25.89 -7.45
CA LYS A 2 -5.27 24.50 -7.91
C LYS A 2 -3.89 23.97 -8.33
N LYS A 3 -3.45 22.84 -7.79
CA LYS A 3 -2.24 22.14 -8.23
C LYS A 3 -2.62 20.76 -8.74
N GLN A 4 -1.74 20.10 -9.49
CA GLN A 4 -1.99 18.75 -9.99
C GLN A 4 -0.81 17.85 -9.63
N ILE A 5 -1.08 16.62 -9.22
CA ILE A 5 -0.05 15.59 -9.11
C ILE A 5 0.24 15.10 -10.53
N SER A 6 1.34 15.57 -11.12
CA SER A 6 1.76 15.15 -12.46
C SER A 6 2.60 13.86 -12.45
N TYR A 7 3.21 13.54 -11.31
CA TYR A 7 4.09 12.41 -11.17
C TYR A 7 4.18 11.98 -9.69
N ILE A 8 4.17 10.68 -9.45
CA ILE A 8 4.45 10.08 -8.13
C ILE A 8 5.73 9.25 -8.22
N ALA A 9 6.58 9.37 -7.21
CA ALA A 9 7.84 8.63 -7.10
C ALA A 9 7.56 7.16 -6.80
N PRO A 10 7.67 6.24 -7.77
CA PRO A 10 7.02 4.93 -7.68
C PRO A 10 7.54 4.09 -6.52
N VAL A 11 8.87 4.05 -6.35
CA VAL A 11 9.53 3.29 -5.28
C VAL A 11 9.28 3.89 -3.90
N GLN A 12 9.36 5.21 -3.76
CA GLN A 12 9.21 5.87 -2.46
C GLN A 12 7.75 5.82 -2.00
N THR A 13 6.81 6.07 -2.92
CA THR A 13 5.38 6.00 -2.65
C THR A 13 4.94 4.56 -2.38
N SER A 14 5.35 3.58 -3.17
CA SER A 14 4.99 2.18 -2.94
C SER A 14 5.52 1.63 -1.61
N LYS A 15 6.71 2.04 -1.18
CA LYS A 15 7.23 1.71 0.16
C LYS A 15 6.34 2.23 1.29
N ALA A 16 5.91 3.48 1.21
CA ALA A 16 5.02 4.05 2.22
C ALA A 16 3.65 3.34 2.19
N LEU A 17 3.08 3.16 1.00
CA LEU A 17 1.78 2.50 0.83
C LEU A 17 1.81 1.03 1.26
N VAL A 18 2.90 0.29 1.02
CA VAL A 18 2.97 -1.12 1.42
C VAL A 18 3.05 -1.27 2.93
N LEU A 19 3.71 -0.35 3.64
CA LEU A 19 3.74 -0.36 5.11
C LEU A 19 2.36 -0.11 5.70
N ILE A 20 1.60 0.82 5.12
CA ILE A 20 0.20 1.08 5.49
C ILE A 20 -0.63 -0.18 5.21
N TYR A 21 -0.51 -0.75 4.00
CA TYR A 21 -1.19 -1.99 3.62
C TYR A 21 -0.90 -3.13 4.59
N LEU A 22 0.37 -3.39 4.94
CA LEU A 22 0.76 -4.45 5.85
C LEU A 22 0.21 -4.25 7.25
N THR A 23 0.09 -3.00 7.72
CA THR A 23 -0.50 -2.69 9.04
C THR A 23 -1.94 -3.20 9.14
N PHE A 24 -2.70 -3.13 8.06
CA PHE A 24 -4.07 -3.64 8.02
C PHE A 24 -4.17 -5.10 7.58
N SER A 25 -3.34 -5.55 6.64
CA SER A 25 -3.43 -6.89 6.07
C SER A 25 -2.88 -7.97 7.01
N VAL A 26 -1.78 -7.70 7.73
CA VAL A 26 -1.16 -8.70 8.62
C VAL A 26 -2.13 -9.19 9.70
N PRO A 27 -2.86 -8.32 10.44
CA PRO A 27 -3.86 -8.79 11.40
C PRO A 27 -4.91 -9.71 10.76
N ILE A 28 -5.39 -9.39 9.55
CA ILE A 28 -6.39 -10.20 8.83
C ILE A 28 -5.79 -11.56 8.45
N VAL A 29 -4.56 -11.59 7.92
CA VAL A 29 -3.86 -12.83 7.58
C VAL A 29 -3.63 -13.68 8.84
N LEU A 30 -3.27 -13.08 9.96
CA LEU A 30 -3.09 -13.79 11.24
C LEU A 30 -4.41 -14.39 11.75
N ILE A 31 -5.53 -13.69 11.62
CA ILE A 31 -6.85 -14.22 11.97
C ILE A 31 -7.20 -15.42 11.08
N ALA A 32 -6.94 -15.32 9.77
CA ALA A 32 -7.18 -16.42 8.82
C ALA A 32 -6.31 -17.65 9.15
N LEU A 33 -5.04 -17.44 9.50
CA LEU A 33 -4.15 -18.50 9.96
C LEU A 33 -4.66 -19.10 11.27
N LEU A 34 -5.04 -18.29 12.25
CA LEU A 34 -5.62 -18.80 13.51
C LEU A 34 -6.87 -19.65 13.26
N ALA A 35 -7.76 -19.22 12.37
CA ALA A 35 -8.94 -19.99 11.99
C ALA A 35 -8.56 -21.32 11.32
N ALA A 36 -7.54 -21.33 10.44
CA ALA A 36 -7.02 -22.55 9.84
C ALA A 36 -6.42 -23.49 10.90
N PHE A 37 -5.68 -22.95 11.87
CA PHE A 37 -5.12 -23.74 12.98
C PHE A 37 -6.21 -24.40 13.82
N ILE A 38 -7.26 -23.67 14.19
CA ILE A 38 -8.39 -24.21 14.95
C ILE A 38 -9.10 -25.33 14.17
N ARG A 39 -9.19 -25.21 12.84
CA ARG A 39 -9.87 -26.18 11.97
C ARG A 39 -9.06 -27.43 11.66
N TYR A 40 -7.76 -27.28 11.42
CA TYR A 40 -6.90 -28.34 10.90
C TYR A 40 -5.89 -28.87 11.94
N GLY A 41 -5.76 -28.20 13.10
CA GLY A 41 -4.91 -28.66 14.22
C GLY A 41 -3.41 -28.42 14.03
N GLU A 42 -2.96 -28.15 12.80
CA GLU A 42 -1.56 -27.87 12.50
C GLU A 42 -1.40 -26.74 11.48
N LEU A 43 -0.32 -25.98 11.65
CA LEU A 43 0.16 -25.02 10.67
C LEU A 43 1.68 -25.15 10.57
N PRO A 44 2.21 -25.61 9.43
CA PRO A 44 3.64 -25.61 9.20
C PRO A 44 4.19 -24.18 9.33
N GLY A 45 5.17 -23.96 10.21
CA GLY A 45 5.75 -22.63 10.42
C GLY A 45 6.32 -22.01 9.13
N PHE A 46 6.83 -22.85 8.23
CA PHE A 46 7.25 -22.44 6.90
C PHE A 46 6.09 -21.86 6.07
N ALA A 47 4.90 -22.48 6.13
CA ALA A 47 3.73 -22.00 5.41
C ALA A 47 3.30 -20.62 5.93
N VAL A 48 3.27 -20.43 7.26
CA VAL A 48 2.95 -19.14 7.89
C VAL A 48 3.93 -18.04 7.46
N PHE A 49 5.23 -18.32 7.55
CA PHE A 49 6.27 -17.36 7.16
C PHE A 49 6.18 -17.02 5.67
N SER A 50 6.01 -18.04 4.81
CA SER A 50 5.87 -17.85 3.36
C SER A 50 4.62 -17.03 3.00
N ALA A 51 3.50 -17.23 3.70
CA ALA A 51 2.26 -16.50 3.45
C ALA A 51 2.43 -15.00 3.77
N LEU A 52 3.05 -14.67 4.91
CA LEU A 52 3.33 -13.29 5.29
C LEU A 52 4.33 -12.62 4.34
N LEU A 53 5.39 -13.33 3.95
CA LEU A 53 6.39 -12.83 3.01
C LEU A 53 5.78 -12.58 1.63
N LEU A 54 5.02 -13.55 1.11
CA LEU A 54 4.38 -13.47 -0.19
C LEU A 54 3.33 -12.35 -0.22
N ASN A 55 2.56 -12.18 0.85
CA ASN A 55 1.63 -11.06 1.02
C ASN A 55 2.35 -9.70 0.93
N ALA A 56 3.52 -9.55 1.57
CA ALA A 56 4.31 -8.31 1.50
C ALA A 56 4.89 -8.06 0.10
N VAL A 57 5.47 -9.08 -0.53
CA VAL A 57 6.07 -8.97 -1.87
C VAL A 57 5.02 -8.64 -2.92
N ILE A 58 3.89 -9.34 -2.89
CA ILE A 58 2.78 -9.10 -3.83
C ILE A 58 2.18 -7.72 -3.59
N GLY A 59 1.91 -7.35 -2.33
CA GLY A 59 1.39 -6.03 -1.99
C GLY A 59 2.29 -4.90 -2.49
N PHE A 60 3.61 -5.02 -2.28
CA PHE A 60 4.58 -4.05 -2.80
C PHE A 60 4.57 -3.98 -4.33
N ALA A 61 4.62 -5.14 -5.00
CA ALA A 61 4.64 -5.20 -6.47
C ALA A 61 3.39 -4.55 -7.08
N LEU A 62 2.21 -4.85 -6.54
CA LEU A 62 0.95 -4.26 -7.00
C LEU A 62 0.92 -2.75 -6.80
N LEU A 63 1.34 -2.25 -5.64
CA LEU A 63 1.38 -0.82 -5.36
C LEU A 63 2.42 -0.09 -6.22
N TRP A 64 3.56 -0.72 -6.47
CA TRP A 64 4.57 -0.18 -7.38
C TRP A 64 4.05 -0.11 -8.82
N ILE A 65 3.41 -1.16 -9.31
CA ILE A 65 2.75 -1.18 -10.62
C ILE A 65 1.66 -0.10 -10.68
N ALA A 66 0.85 0.05 -9.64
CA ALA A 66 -0.17 1.10 -9.56
C ALA A 66 0.45 2.51 -9.68
N CYS A 67 1.62 2.73 -9.07
CA CYS A 67 2.32 4.01 -9.19
C CYS A 67 2.79 4.28 -10.63
N HIS A 68 3.30 3.27 -11.32
CA HIS A 68 3.69 3.39 -12.73
C HIS A 68 2.48 3.58 -13.65
N ALA A 69 1.40 2.83 -13.42
CA ALA A 69 0.15 2.98 -14.15
C ALA A 69 -0.41 4.40 -14.00
N TYR A 70 -0.38 4.95 -12.79
CA TYR A 70 -0.78 6.33 -12.54
C TYR A 70 0.06 7.33 -13.35
N ASN A 71 1.38 7.23 -13.30
CA ASN A 71 2.26 8.14 -14.04
C ASN A 71 2.01 8.08 -15.55
N TRP A 72 1.75 6.88 -16.09
CA TRP A 72 1.39 6.70 -17.50
C TRP A 72 0.07 7.38 -17.85
N VAL A 73 -0.96 7.24 -17.00
CA VAL A 73 -2.25 7.92 -17.17
C VAL A 73 -2.06 9.44 -17.07
N ALA A 74 -1.35 9.91 -16.04
CA ALA A 74 -1.13 11.33 -15.78
C ALA A 74 -0.41 12.03 -16.94
N ALA A 75 0.55 11.34 -17.57
CA ALA A 75 1.26 11.86 -18.73
C ALA A 75 0.38 12.00 -19.99
N ARG A 76 -0.71 11.23 -20.11
CA ARG A 76 -1.53 11.15 -21.33
C ARG A 76 -2.89 11.83 -21.22
N PHE A 77 -3.49 11.85 -20.03
CA PHE A 77 -4.85 12.36 -19.80
C PHE A 77 -4.90 13.47 -18.76
N GLY A 78 -3.77 13.83 -18.16
CA GLY A 78 -3.73 14.69 -16.97
C GLY A 78 -3.84 13.88 -15.68
N GLY A 79 -3.23 14.41 -14.62
CA GLY A 79 -3.16 13.78 -13.30
C GLY A 79 -4.27 14.23 -12.36
N ILE A 80 -4.14 13.92 -11.08
CA ILE A 80 -5.14 14.26 -10.06
C ILE A 80 -4.99 15.73 -9.69
N GLU A 81 -6.06 16.52 -9.87
CA GLU A 81 -6.14 17.88 -9.35
C GLU A 81 -6.32 17.85 -7.83
N ILE A 82 -5.54 18.68 -7.15
CA ILE A 82 -5.58 18.87 -5.71
C ILE A 82 -5.81 20.35 -5.41
N VAL A 83 -6.70 20.61 -4.46
CA VAL A 83 -6.87 21.93 -3.86
C VAL A 83 -6.05 21.95 -2.58
N LEU A 84 -5.03 22.80 -2.54
CA LEU A 84 -4.26 23.02 -1.33
C LEU A 84 -4.94 24.14 -0.54
N THR A 85 -5.25 23.85 0.72
CA THR A 85 -5.61 24.86 1.71
C THR A 85 -4.32 25.25 2.43
N ASP A 86 -3.98 26.53 2.38
CA ASP A 86 -2.87 27.04 3.18
C ASP A 86 -3.26 26.89 4.66
N ILE A 87 -2.42 26.22 5.43
CA ILE A 87 -2.57 26.18 6.87
C ILE A 87 -2.19 27.58 7.33
N ALA A 88 -3.15 28.36 7.84
CA ALA A 88 -2.82 29.63 8.47
C ALA A 88 -1.82 29.31 9.58
N GLU A 89 -0.61 29.88 9.51
CA GLU A 89 0.33 29.83 10.62
C GLU A 89 -0.39 30.39 11.83
N GLU A 90 -0.77 29.50 12.75
CA GLU A 90 -1.35 29.84 14.03
C GLU A 90 -0.26 30.53 14.85
N GLY A 91 -0.16 31.85 14.65
CA GLY A 91 0.36 32.87 15.56
C GLY A 91 1.62 32.58 16.39
N ARG A 92 2.68 33.32 16.03
CA ARG A 92 3.87 33.76 16.81
C ARG A 92 5.16 32.97 16.63
#